data_AF-A0A7W6CZX8-F1
#
_entry.id   AF-A0A7W6CZX8-F1
#
_cell.length_a   1.000
_cell.length_b   1.000
_cell.length_c   1.000
_cell.angle_alpha   90.00
_cell.angle_beta   90.00
_cell.angle_gamma   90.00
#
_symmetry.space_group_name_H-M   'P 1'
#
loop_
_entity.id
_entity.type
_entity.pdbx_description
1 polymer ?
#
loop_
_entity_poly.entity_id
_entity_poly.type
_entity_poly.pdbx_seq_one_letter_code
_entity_poly.pdbx_strand_id
1 'polypeptide(L)'
;MTVETLGEAWRAGWRVKARCAHGKRDGMKSIRECHREYELEMETLVWTRGAGLPLGDLAGRLRCPACRSLKVAVAFMPPPITDEGGVRAPSPREDMAALPHRVELYRAGGSLDRMIAASADSDVARAAFHAAIEVLKLEQGQQIVLRRFGQLVAQHPEPEPSTEAPAAVNAEIERVRAHLPKGRKRVFK
;
A
#
# COMPACT_ATOMS: atom_id res chain seq x y z
N MET A 1 -30.84 6.77 10.35
CA MET A 1 -30.15 7.37 11.51
C MET A 1 -29.19 8.42 10.98
N THR A 2 -29.21 9.64 11.52
CA THR A 2 -28.24 10.69 11.18
C THR A 2 -26.88 10.32 11.76
N VAL A 3 -25.80 10.50 11.00
CA VAL A 3 -24.43 10.22 11.44
C VAL A 3 -23.80 11.53 11.89
N GLU A 4 -23.47 11.66 13.17
CA GLU A 4 -23.01 12.92 13.77
C GLU A 4 -21.60 12.80 14.38
N THR A 5 -21.21 11.59 14.77
CA THR A 5 -19.93 11.30 15.43
C THR A 5 -18.99 10.44 14.59
N LEU A 6 -17.69 10.51 14.89
CA LEU A 6 -16.67 9.65 14.28
C LEU A 6 -16.97 8.17 14.48
N GLY A 7 -17.45 7.77 15.66
CA GLY A 7 -17.78 6.38 15.98
C GLY A 7 -18.94 5.86 15.14
N GLU A 8 -19.98 6.66 14.94
CA GLU A 8 -21.10 6.32 14.06
C GLU A 8 -20.66 6.22 12.60
N ALA A 9 -19.87 7.19 12.12
CA ALA A 9 -19.33 7.18 10.77
C ALA A 9 -18.45 5.95 10.52
N TRP A 10 -17.62 5.57 11.50
CA TRP A 10 -16.79 4.36 11.40
C TRP A 10 -17.64 3.09 11.31
N ARG A 11 -18.65 2.93 12.18
CA ARG A 11 -19.58 1.78 12.13
C ARG A 11 -20.39 1.75 10.84
N ALA A 12 -20.73 2.93 10.30
CA ALA A 12 -21.40 3.08 9.03
C ALA A 12 -20.47 2.90 7.82
N GLY A 13 -19.18 2.58 8.00
CA GLY A 13 -18.26 2.29 6.90
C GLY A 13 -17.86 3.53 6.08
N TRP A 14 -17.91 4.72 6.67
CA TRP A 14 -17.51 5.96 6.00
C TRP A 14 -16.00 6.00 5.75
N ARG A 15 -15.58 6.77 4.76
CA ARG A 15 -14.18 7.08 4.48
C ARG A 15 -13.89 8.56 4.67
N VAL A 16 -12.64 8.88 4.97
CA VAL A 16 -12.19 10.26 5.19
C VAL A 16 -11.02 10.61 4.30
N LYS A 17 -11.14 11.72 3.58
CA LYS A 17 -10.03 12.38 2.90
C LYS A 17 -9.74 13.72 3.58
N ALA A 18 -8.47 13.97 3.85
CA ALA A 18 -7.99 15.23 4.39
C ALA A 18 -7.09 15.93 3.37
N ARG A 19 -7.30 17.23 3.20
CA ARG A 19 -6.52 18.09 2.32
C ARG A 19 -5.95 19.24 3.11
N CYS A 20 -4.67 19.57 2.91
CA CYS A 20 -4.13 20.80 3.45
C CYS A 20 -4.71 22.01 2.70
N ALA A 21 -5.24 22.97 3.44
CA ALA A 21 -5.77 24.24 2.96
C ALA A 21 -4.84 25.41 3.34
N HIS A 22 -3.55 25.13 3.52
CA HIS A 22 -2.55 26.17 3.77
C HIS A 22 -2.22 26.87 2.44
N GLY A 23 -3.05 27.84 2.08
CA GLY A 23 -2.91 28.64 0.87
C GLY A 23 -2.12 29.93 1.06
N LYS A 24 -2.01 30.70 -0.02
CA LYS A 24 -1.42 32.04 -0.03
C LYS A 24 -2.14 32.93 0.99
N ARG A 25 -1.35 33.62 1.81
CA ARG A 25 -1.86 34.69 2.67
C ARG A 25 -1.71 36.00 1.91
N ASP A 26 -2.75 36.82 1.92
CA ASP A 26 -2.66 38.21 1.43
C ASP A 26 -1.77 39.00 2.38
N GLY A 27 -0.52 39.20 1.97
CA GLY A 27 0.49 39.93 2.70
C GLY A 27 1.74 40.11 1.83
N MET A 28 2.64 41.01 2.24
CA MET A 28 3.83 41.35 1.44
C MET A 28 4.80 40.18 1.16
N LYS A 29 4.67 39.05 1.87
CA LYS A 29 5.48 37.85 1.68
C LYS A 29 4.61 36.70 1.20
N SER A 30 4.89 36.19 0.00
CA SER A 30 4.28 34.96 -0.51
C SER A 30 4.77 33.75 0.29
N ILE A 31 3.85 33.04 0.95
CA ILE A 31 4.13 31.76 1.59
C ILE A 31 3.90 30.64 0.57
N ARG A 32 4.73 29.60 0.60
CA ARG A 32 4.56 28.41 -0.22
C ARG A 32 3.29 27.66 0.19
N GLU A 33 2.41 27.44 -0.78
CA GLU A 33 1.16 26.70 -0.59
C GLU A 33 1.40 25.21 -0.35
N CYS A 34 0.54 24.60 0.47
CA CYS A 34 0.53 23.17 0.70
C CYS A 34 -0.84 22.61 0.28
N HIS A 35 -0.82 21.73 -0.73
CA HIS A 35 -2.01 21.08 -1.30
C HIS A 35 -1.96 19.56 -1.17
N ARG A 36 -1.23 19.04 -0.17
CA ARG A 36 -1.15 17.59 0.01
C ARG A 36 -2.50 17.03 0.48
N GLU A 37 -2.85 15.90 -0.09
CA GLU A 37 -4.07 15.14 0.20
C GLU A 37 -3.69 13.79 0.81
N TYR A 38 -4.53 13.33 1.73
CA TYR A 38 -4.32 12.11 2.51
C TYR A 38 -5.65 11.38 2.67
N GLU A 39 -5.66 10.07 2.44
CA GLU A 39 -6.75 9.20 2.86
C GLU A 39 -6.47 8.77 4.30
N LEU A 40 -7.41 9.04 5.21
CA LEU A 40 -7.29 8.75 6.62
C LEU A 40 -8.14 7.53 6.97
N GLU A 41 -7.54 6.59 7.69
CA GLU A 41 -8.24 5.42 8.19
C GLU A 41 -9.13 5.79 9.38
N MET A 42 -10.43 5.49 9.27
CA MET A 42 -11.41 5.82 10.31
C MET A 42 -11.10 5.17 11.65
N GLU A 43 -10.63 3.92 11.64
CA GLU A 43 -10.23 3.22 12.86
C GLU A 43 -9.14 4.00 13.60
N THR A 44 -8.06 4.38 12.91
CA THR A 44 -6.99 5.18 13.49
C THR A 44 -7.49 6.52 14.05
N LEU A 45 -8.47 7.16 13.38
CA LEU A 45 -9.09 8.38 13.89
C LEU A 45 -9.91 8.15 15.16
N VAL A 46 -10.69 7.07 15.22
CA VAL A 46 -11.46 6.69 16.43
C VAL A 46 -10.51 6.42 17.60
N TRP A 47 -9.42 5.69 17.37
CA TRP A 47 -8.41 5.40 18.39
C TRP A 47 -7.74 6.67 18.93
N THR A 48 -7.34 7.59 18.04
CA THR A 48 -6.53 8.75 18.42
C THR A 48 -7.35 9.99 18.83
N ARG A 49 -8.62 10.07 18.42
CA ARG A 49 -9.49 11.24 18.68
C ARG A 49 -10.72 10.93 19.52
N GLY A 50 -11.05 9.65 19.67
CA GLY A 50 -12.22 9.19 20.40
C GLY A 50 -13.44 9.03 19.50
N ALA A 51 -14.26 8.01 19.80
CA ALA A 51 -15.48 7.70 19.07
C ALA A 51 -16.55 8.81 19.18
N GLY A 52 -16.58 9.55 20.29
CA GLY A 52 -17.55 10.62 20.53
C GLY A 52 -17.20 11.97 19.88
N LEU A 53 -16.13 12.06 19.09
CA LEU A 53 -15.78 13.31 18.42
C LEU A 53 -16.82 13.66 17.34
N PRO A 54 -17.43 14.86 17.34
CA PRO A 54 -18.32 15.30 16.28
C PRO A 54 -17.59 15.41 14.93
N LEU A 55 -18.24 15.02 13.84
CA LEU A 55 -17.63 15.07 12.50
C LEU A 55 -17.20 16.49 12.09
N GLY A 56 -17.98 17.49 12.47
CA GLY A 56 -17.69 18.91 12.20
C GLY A 56 -16.42 19.42 12.87
N ASP A 57 -16.04 18.83 14.01
CA ASP A 57 -14.87 19.26 14.79
C ASP A 57 -13.56 18.64 14.30
N LEU A 58 -13.63 17.61 13.44
CA LEU A 58 -12.46 16.85 13.03
C LEU A 58 -11.40 17.73 12.36
N ALA A 59 -11.82 18.64 11.47
CA ALA A 59 -10.91 19.54 10.74
C ALA A 59 -10.04 20.38 11.68
N GLY A 60 -10.62 20.89 12.78
CA GLY A 60 -9.91 21.70 13.78
C GLY A 60 -8.92 20.92 14.64
N ARG A 61 -9.00 19.58 14.66
CA ARG A 61 -8.14 18.71 15.46
C ARG A 61 -7.00 18.06 14.66
N LEU A 62 -6.99 18.22 13.35
CA LEU A 62 -5.97 17.67 12.47
C LEU A 62 -4.84 18.68 12.21
N ARG A 63 -3.65 18.14 11.97
CA ARG A 63 -2.45 18.91 11.58
C ARG A 63 -1.83 18.27 10.36
N CYS A 64 -1.51 19.06 9.35
CA CYS A 64 -0.83 18.57 8.15
C CYS A 64 0.59 18.08 8.52
N PRO A 65 0.97 16.83 8.20
CA PRO A 65 2.28 16.31 8.56
C PRO A 65 3.43 16.94 7.76
N ALA A 66 3.15 17.49 6.57
CA ALA A 66 4.19 18.10 5.73
C ALA A 66 4.53 19.55 6.11
N CYS A 67 3.53 20.38 6.44
CA CYS A 67 3.75 21.81 6.73
C CYS A 67 3.39 22.22 8.17
N ARG A 68 2.85 21.29 8.99
CA ARG A 68 2.38 21.52 10.36
C ARG A 68 1.24 22.54 10.51
N SER A 69 0.60 22.93 9.40
CA SER A 69 -0.57 23.80 9.42
C SER A 69 -1.79 23.09 10.03
N LEU A 70 -2.59 23.84 10.77
CA LEU A 70 -3.91 23.43 11.26
C LEU A 70 -5.04 23.73 10.24
N LYS A 71 -4.72 24.40 9.13
CA LYS A 71 -5.66 24.62 8.04
C LYS A 71 -5.81 23.34 7.23
N VAL A 72 -6.72 22.48 7.65
CA VAL A 72 -7.05 21.20 7.01
C VAL A 72 -8.52 21.20 6.64
N ALA A 73 -8.82 20.87 5.39
CA ALA A 73 -10.17 20.56 4.93
C ALA A 73 -10.38 19.04 4.99
N VAL A 74 -11.56 18.61 5.42
CA VAL A 74 -11.91 17.20 5.55
C VAL A 74 -13.16 16.92 4.73
N ALA A 75 -13.13 15.86 3.94
CA ALA A 75 -14.28 15.35 3.20
C ALA A 75 -14.61 13.95 3.71
N PHE A 76 -15.86 13.76 4.09
CA PHE A 76 -16.41 12.47 4.46
C PHE A 76 -17.13 11.87 3.26
N MET A 77 -16.81 10.61 2.94
CA MET A 77 -17.45 9.87 1.85
C MET A 77 -18.29 8.75 2.48
N PRO A 78 -19.64 8.82 2.41
CA PRO A 78 -20.48 7.70 2.83
C PRO A 78 -20.22 6.49 1.94
N PRO A 79 -20.42 5.26 2.45
CA PRO A 79 -20.35 4.07 1.61
C PRO A 79 -21.39 4.14 0.47
N PRO A 80 -21.14 3.47 -0.67
CA PRO A 80 -22.15 3.36 -1.72
C PRO A 80 -23.40 2.70 -1.16
N ILE A 81 -24.57 3.26 -1.50
CA ILE A 81 -25.87 2.67 -1.15
C ILE A 81 -26.02 1.46 -2.08
N THR A 82 -25.87 0.24 -1.55
CA THR A 82 -26.27 -0.98 -2.26
C THR A 82 -27.47 -1.56 -1.54
N ASP A 83 -28.55 -1.77 -2.28
CA ASP A 83 -29.87 -2.15 -1.76
C ASP A 83 -29.89 -3.55 -1.14
N GLU A 84 -28.78 -4.29 -1.24
CA GLU A 84 -28.55 -5.56 -0.58
C GLU A 84 -27.17 -5.53 0.10
N GLY A 85 -27.15 -5.67 1.43
CA GLY A 85 -25.96 -5.96 2.23
C GLY A 85 -24.73 -5.11 1.94
N GLY A 86 -24.72 -3.86 2.44
CA GLY A 86 -23.62 -2.90 2.28
C GLY A 86 -22.22 -3.50 2.45
N VAL A 87 -21.57 -3.80 1.33
CA VAL A 87 -20.16 -4.17 1.32
C VAL A 87 -19.37 -2.89 1.53
N ARG A 88 -18.88 -2.71 2.75
CA ARG A 88 -17.87 -1.72 3.12
C ARG A 88 -16.74 -1.76 2.08
N ALA A 89 -16.52 -0.65 1.38
CA ALA A 89 -15.41 -0.55 0.44
C ALA A 89 -14.09 -0.79 1.21
N PRO A 90 -13.32 -1.85 0.91
CA PRO A 90 -12.20 -2.28 1.75
C PRO A 90 -11.17 -1.14 1.87
N SER A 91 -10.64 -0.85 3.06
CA SER A 91 -9.54 0.12 3.18
C SER A 91 -8.36 -0.31 2.29
N PRO A 92 -7.40 0.56 1.90
CA PRO A 92 -6.24 0.12 1.11
C PRO A 92 -5.45 -1.05 1.72
N ARG A 93 -5.47 -1.20 3.06
CA ARG A 93 -4.91 -2.38 3.76
C ARG A 93 -5.78 -3.63 3.58
N GLU A 94 -7.09 -3.47 3.63
CA GLU A 94 -8.05 -4.54 3.38
C GLU A 94 -8.10 -4.91 1.90
N ASP A 95 -7.90 -3.96 0.99
CA ASP A 95 -7.72 -4.17 -0.45
C ASP A 95 -6.50 -5.06 -0.65
N MET A 96 -5.34 -4.70 -0.07
CA MET A 96 -4.14 -5.54 -0.12
C MET A 96 -4.36 -6.94 0.47
N ALA A 97 -5.13 -7.06 1.55
CA ALA A 97 -5.51 -8.35 2.10
C ALA A 97 -6.52 -9.11 1.21
N ALA A 98 -7.39 -8.43 0.49
CA ALA A 98 -8.34 -9.06 -0.43
C ALA A 98 -7.65 -9.57 -1.71
N LEU A 99 -6.41 -9.16 -1.98
CA LEU A 99 -5.70 -9.57 -3.18
C LEU A 99 -5.39 -11.08 -3.16
N PRO A 100 -5.68 -11.79 -4.27
CA PRO A 100 -5.57 -13.24 -4.36
C PRO A 100 -4.14 -13.74 -4.21
N HIS A 101 -3.12 -12.94 -4.57
CA HIS A 101 -1.71 -13.35 -4.51
C HIS A 101 -0.92 -12.48 -3.53
N ARG A 102 -0.20 -13.12 -2.60
CA ARG A 102 0.61 -12.42 -1.59
C ARG A 102 1.99 -13.03 -1.46
N VAL A 103 3.01 -12.19 -1.37
CA VAL A 103 4.39 -12.57 -1.09
C VAL A 103 4.67 -12.26 0.37
N GLU A 104 5.01 -13.27 1.16
CA GLU A 104 5.15 -13.18 2.62
C GLU A 104 6.51 -13.71 3.06
N LEU A 105 7.14 -13.03 4.02
CA LEU A 105 8.39 -13.42 4.66
C LEU A 105 8.08 -13.99 6.04
N TYR A 106 8.67 -15.12 6.37
CA TYR A 106 8.49 -15.85 7.63
C TYR A 106 9.81 -15.97 8.40
N ARG A 107 9.73 -15.98 9.73
CA ARG A 107 10.87 -16.27 10.62
C ARG A 107 11.05 -17.76 10.88
N ALA A 108 12.22 -18.09 11.42
CA ALA A 108 12.49 -19.39 12.02
C ALA A 108 11.44 -19.68 13.10
N GLY A 109 10.61 -20.71 12.89
CA GLY A 109 9.46 -21.03 13.75
C GLY A 109 8.08 -20.83 13.09
N GLY A 110 8.03 -20.36 11.83
CA GLY A 110 6.79 -20.34 11.05
C GLY A 110 5.85 -19.17 11.34
N SER A 111 6.29 -18.19 12.14
CA SER A 111 5.57 -16.93 12.32
C SER A 111 5.82 -15.99 11.14
N LEU A 112 4.77 -15.33 10.68
CA LEU A 112 4.84 -14.31 9.63
C LEU A 112 5.66 -13.12 10.16
N ASP A 113 6.75 -12.79 9.46
CA ASP A 113 7.57 -11.61 9.76
C ASP A 113 6.96 -10.35 9.14
N ARG A 114 6.76 -10.38 7.81
CA ARG A 114 6.16 -9.27 7.04
C ARG A 114 5.62 -9.71 5.69
N MET A 115 4.66 -8.95 5.18
CA MET A 115 4.19 -9.07 3.80
C MET A 115 5.04 -8.17 2.89
N ILE A 116 5.58 -8.73 1.81
CA ILE A 116 6.44 -8.03 0.84
C ILE A 116 5.61 -7.41 -0.28
N ALA A 117 4.62 -8.14 -0.81
CA ALA A 117 3.75 -7.66 -1.88
C ALA A 117 2.38 -8.36 -1.84
N ALA A 118 1.36 -7.71 -2.41
CA ALA A 118 0.05 -8.30 -2.67
C ALA A 118 -0.45 -7.80 -4.03
N SER A 119 -1.01 -8.68 -4.86
CA SER A 119 -1.43 -8.39 -6.23
C SER A 119 -2.66 -9.21 -6.66
N ALA A 120 -3.49 -8.62 -7.52
CA ALA A 120 -4.54 -9.34 -8.24
C ALA A 120 -3.99 -10.20 -9.37
N ASP A 121 -2.85 -9.79 -9.93
CA ASP A 121 -2.16 -10.45 -11.02
C ASP A 121 -1.05 -11.38 -10.48
N SER A 122 -1.08 -12.65 -10.92
CA SER A 122 -0.11 -13.68 -10.56
C SER A 122 1.30 -13.38 -11.06
N ASP A 123 1.44 -12.74 -12.22
CA ASP A 123 2.75 -12.48 -12.83
C ASP A 123 3.46 -11.35 -12.10
N VAL A 124 2.71 -10.32 -11.69
CA VAL A 124 3.22 -9.25 -10.82
C VAL A 124 3.65 -9.81 -9.46
N ALA A 125 2.88 -10.74 -8.89
CA ALA A 125 3.23 -11.37 -7.61
C ALA A 125 4.48 -12.27 -7.72
N ARG A 126 4.63 -13.00 -8.83
CA ARG A 126 5.84 -13.80 -9.13
C ARG A 126 7.06 -12.92 -9.35
N ALA A 127 6.92 -11.83 -10.11
CA ALA A 127 8.01 -10.87 -10.31
C ALA A 127 8.46 -10.27 -8.97
N ALA A 128 7.52 -9.92 -8.08
CA ALA A 128 7.83 -9.44 -6.74
C ALA A 128 8.52 -10.51 -5.88
N PHE A 129 8.11 -11.77 -5.98
CA PHE A 129 8.75 -12.90 -5.29
C PHE A 129 10.20 -13.09 -5.74
N HIS A 130 10.47 -13.13 -7.05
CA HIS A 130 11.83 -13.28 -7.58
C HIS A 130 12.72 -12.08 -7.23
N ALA A 131 12.21 -10.86 -7.36
CA ALA A 131 12.94 -9.66 -6.94
C ALA A 131 13.24 -9.69 -5.43
N ALA A 132 12.33 -10.21 -4.61
CA ALA A 132 12.54 -10.35 -3.18
C ALA A 132 13.63 -11.39 -2.85
N ILE A 133 13.66 -12.52 -3.56
CA ILE A 133 14.74 -13.50 -3.42
C ILE A 133 16.10 -12.88 -3.74
N GLU A 134 16.19 -12.11 -4.83
CA GLU A 134 17.46 -11.52 -5.27
C GLU A 134 18.00 -10.45 -4.30
N VAL A 135 17.11 -9.72 -3.62
CA VAL A 135 17.48 -8.53 -2.84
C VAL A 135 17.60 -8.82 -1.34
N LEU A 136 16.89 -9.82 -0.82
CA LEU A 136 16.83 -10.08 0.62
C LEU A 136 17.98 -10.96 1.08
N LYS A 137 18.81 -10.42 1.99
CA LYS A 137 19.81 -11.18 2.75
C LYS A 137 19.09 -11.93 3.87
N LEU A 138 18.54 -13.10 3.56
CA LEU A 138 17.83 -13.93 4.53
C LEU A 138 18.77 -14.43 5.62
N GLU A 139 18.36 -14.29 6.88
CA GLU A 139 19.05 -14.88 8.03
C GLU A 139 18.67 -16.36 8.18
N GLN A 140 19.44 -17.14 8.95
CA GLN A 140 19.19 -18.57 9.15
C GLN A 140 17.74 -18.82 9.64
N GLY A 141 16.99 -19.58 8.84
CA GLY A 141 15.61 -19.97 9.12
C GLY A 141 14.54 -18.97 8.68
N GLN A 142 14.90 -17.87 8.02
CA GLN A 142 13.93 -17.05 7.29
C GLN A 142 13.58 -17.67 5.94
N GLN A 143 12.31 -17.61 5.54
CA GLN A 143 11.85 -18.10 4.24
C GLN A 143 10.82 -17.16 3.61
N ILE A 144 10.83 -17.05 2.29
CA ILE A 144 9.86 -16.29 1.51
C ILE A 144 8.88 -17.29 0.88
N VAL A 145 7.58 -17.01 0.97
CA VAL A 145 6.53 -17.86 0.40
C VAL A 145 5.56 -16.99 -0.39
N LEU A 146 5.19 -17.45 -1.59
CA LEU A 146 4.07 -16.91 -2.36
C LEU A 146 2.80 -17.69 -2.00
N ARG A 147 1.80 -17.02 -1.43
CA ARG A 147 0.51 -17.61 -1.06
C ARG A 147 -0.61 -17.10 -1.97
N ARG A 148 -1.54 -18.00 -2.32
CA ARG A 148 -2.83 -17.66 -2.92
C ARG A 148 -3.94 -17.87 -1.90
N PHE A 149 -4.93 -16.98 -1.84
CA PHE A 149 -6.08 -17.17 -0.94
C PHE A 149 -6.77 -18.52 -1.24
N GLY A 150 -6.85 -19.41 -0.25
CA GLY A 150 -7.55 -20.70 -0.35
C GLY A 150 -6.80 -21.88 -1.00
N GLN A 151 -5.58 -21.70 -1.53
CA GLN A 151 -4.78 -22.82 -2.06
C GLN A 151 -3.29 -22.63 -1.77
N LEU A 152 -2.68 -23.70 -1.26
CA LEU A 152 -1.23 -23.91 -1.33
C LEU A 152 -0.81 -23.75 -2.79
N VAL A 153 -0.09 -22.69 -3.12
CA VAL A 153 0.76 -22.67 -4.32
C VAL A 153 1.96 -23.56 -3.99
N ALA A 154 1.70 -24.87 -3.93
CA ALA A 154 2.74 -25.87 -4.00
C ALA A 154 3.20 -25.91 -5.44
N GLN A 155 4.34 -25.29 -5.72
CA GLN A 155 5.24 -25.64 -6.83
C GLN A 155 6.47 -24.73 -6.78
N HIS A 156 7.42 -25.13 -5.93
CA HIS A 156 8.82 -25.31 -6.31
C HIS A 156 9.47 -26.10 -5.16
N PRO A 157 9.47 -27.45 -5.22
CA PRO A 157 10.45 -28.21 -4.46
C PRO A 157 11.85 -27.77 -4.90
N GLU A 158 12.81 -27.84 -3.97
CA GLU A 158 14.21 -27.45 -4.16
C GLU A 158 14.72 -27.86 -5.55
N PRO A 159 15.37 -26.96 -6.31
CA PRO A 159 16.03 -27.38 -7.53
C PRO A 159 17.16 -28.33 -7.13
N GLU A 160 17.04 -29.60 -7.49
CA GLU A 160 18.22 -30.46 -7.59
C GLU A 160 19.25 -29.76 -8.49
N PRO A 161 20.54 -29.80 -8.16
CA PRO A 161 21.56 -29.10 -8.92
C PRO A 161 21.71 -29.75 -10.31
N SER A 162 20.92 -29.29 -11.29
CA SER A 162 21.05 -29.70 -12.69
C SER A 162 22.15 -28.89 -13.36
N THR A 163 23.18 -29.58 -13.84
CA THR A 163 24.43 -29.03 -14.37
C THR A 163 24.35 -28.51 -15.81
N GLU A 164 23.18 -28.15 -16.34
CA GLU A 164 23.05 -27.74 -17.74
C GLU A 164 22.14 -26.53 -17.90
N ALA A 165 22.75 -25.36 -18.11
CA ALA A 165 22.07 -24.16 -18.55
C ALA A 165 21.58 -24.35 -20.00
N PRO A 166 20.29 -24.15 -20.33
CA PRO A 166 19.87 -24.16 -21.71
C PRO A 166 20.26 -22.83 -22.35
N ALA A 167 21.22 -22.88 -23.27
CA ALA A 167 21.71 -21.78 -24.09
C ALA A 167 20.59 -20.92 -24.76
N ALA A 168 19.38 -21.46 -24.86
CA ALA A 168 18.19 -20.76 -25.34
C ALA A 168 17.79 -19.54 -24.49
N VAL A 169 17.92 -19.61 -23.16
CA VAL A 169 17.54 -18.49 -22.26
C VAL A 169 18.51 -17.32 -22.40
N ASN A 170 19.81 -17.62 -22.56
CA ASN A 170 20.83 -16.59 -22.80
C ASN A 170 20.66 -15.93 -24.17
N ALA A 171 20.26 -16.68 -25.20
CA ALA A 171 20.00 -16.14 -26.53
C ALA A 171 18.80 -15.16 -26.54
N GLU A 172 17.75 -15.46 -25.76
CA GLU A 172 16.58 -14.59 -25.60
C GLU A 172 16.95 -13.28 -24.87
N ILE A 173 17.75 -13.37 -23.80
CA ILE A 173 18.25 -12.22 -23.03
C ILE A 173 19.12 -11.30 -23.90
N GLU A 174 19.96 -11.86 -24.78
CA GLU A 174 20.78 -11.07 -25.70
C GLU A 174 19.95 -10.36 -26.78
N ARG A 175 18.91 -11.00 -27.33
CA ARG A 175 17.98 -10.32 -28.26
C ARG A 175 17.29 -9.14 -27.60
N VAL A 176 16.85 -9.28 -26.36
CA VAL A 176 16.19 -8.20 -25.61
C VAL A 176 17.17 -7.06 -25.31
N ARG A 177 18.43 -7.38 -24.95
CA ARG A 177 19.49 -6.37 -24.75
C ARG A 177 19.85 -5.60 -26.03
N ALA A 178 19.76 -6.23 -27.20
CA ALA A 178 20.05 -5.58 -28.48
C ALA A 178 19.04 -4.47 -28.84
N HIS A 179 17.79 -4.56 -28.34
CA HIS A 179 16.71 -3.62 -28.65
C HIS A 179 16.54 -2.51 -27.60
N LEU A 180 17.29 -2.55 -26.50
CA LEU A 180 17.25 -1.52 -25.47
C LEU A 180 18.07 -0.28 -25.91
N PRO A 181 17.50 0.93 -25.85
CA PRO A 181 18.23 2.15 -26.21
C PRO A 181 19.42 2.36 -25.25
N LYS A 182 20.63 2.42 -25.81
CA LYS A 182 21.87 2.63 -25.04
C LYS A 182 21.91 4.05 -24.45
N GLY A 183 21.33 4.22 -23.27
CA GLY A 183 21.21 5.48 -22.56
C GLY A 183 22.43 5.82 -21.68
N ARG A 184 23.25 6.75 -22.19
CA ARG A 184 24.15 7.71 -21.51
C ARG A 184 24.85 7.28 -20.21
N LYS A 185 26.15 6.96 -20.34
CA LYS A 185 27.12 6.97 -19.23
C LYS A 185 27.09 8.34 -18.55
N ARG A 186 26.71 8.40 -17.27
CA ARG A 186 26.96 9.58 -16.43
C ARG A 186 28.47 9.60 -16.15
N VAL A 187 29.18 10.52 -16.81
CA VAL A 187 30.53 10.93 -16.41
C VAL A 187 30.34 11.78 -15.16
N PHE A 188 30.75 11.26 -14.01
CA PHE A 188 30.97 12.09 -12.83
C PHE A 188 32.27 12.86 -13.05
N LYS A 189 32.19 14.19 -12.94
CA LYS A 189 33.32 15.11 -12.86
C LYS A 189 33.24 15.82 -11.51
#